data_AF-A0A3L7TD00-F1
#
_entry.id   AF-A0A3L7TD00-F1
#
_cell.length_a   1.000
_cell.length_b   1.000
_cell.length_c   1.000
_cell.angle_alpha   90.00
_cell.angle_beta   90.00
_cell.angle_gamma   90.00
#
_symmetry.space_group_name_H-M   'P 1'
#
loop_
_entity.id
_entity.type
_entity.pdbx_description
1 polymer ?
#
loop_
_entity_poly.entity_id
_entity_poly.type
_entity_poly.pdbx_seq_one_letter_code
_entity_poly.pdbx_strand_id
1 'polypeptide(L)'
;MHRPTMNFHRLDFRMQATTVCACAQTNSFKGVRALLSRTILQGSSIAIACSISNTLHADGTVNCWGSNEYGQCSTPLTLGCVKAIAAGSAHTVALKADGTVVCWGSNEMWQCTAPGGLCNVSAIAAGYFHTVALKADRTIAAWGFNNFGQCNTPDDLEGVMAISAGWGHTVALQVDGTVMSWGYNYHGQCNVPAGLTDVIAIAAGYTHSLALKANGTIVGWGYDNYGQCTTPGGVTDVRAIAAGVDHTVVIQEDGALVCWGQNSHGQSTIPMNVSDATAVAAGGYHSVAVKSDGSVVCWGNNELNQCAVLADLDIVTSVAAGSVHTVALLCWLSVDVRHSPNLGAFGNDVVRQHAFTALPATIGEPATVTLFATGDLDLTDEFLTVKLDGVSIGTMFDTENSASDCPTFPSRAQLMVDTNTYAALAADGVIMVTVESSSSVSSTQCSNGSLVIQLELPELYNDCNDNGRNDSCDIDAGAVDIDGDGRIDACEYATGDLNLDGSVGGADLAIMLSLWGAEDSIMGDLDNDGVVSAADLAILLASWNSFG
;
A
#
# COMPACT_ATOMS: atom_id res chain seq x y z
N MET A 1 -34.13 -47.90 44.87
CA MET A 1 -35.50 -47.99 44.31
C MET A 1 -35.95 -46.59 43.93
N HIS A 2 -36.77 -46.50 42.87
CA HIS A 2 -37.29 -45.31 42.18
C HIS A 2 -36.36 -44.61 41.14
N ARG A 3 -36.66 -44.96 39.88
CA ARG A 3 -36.35 -44.34 38.57
C ARG A 3 -37.25 -43.10 38.34
N PRO A 4 -37.16 -42.25 37.26
CA PRO A 4 -36.94 -42.65 35.86
C PRO A 4 -36.28 -41.65 34.85
N THR A 5 -36.24 -42.17 33.63
CA THR A 5 -35.72 -41.84 32.29
C THR A 5 -36.29 -40.61 31.55
N MET A 6 -35.55 -40.07 30.56
CA MET A 6 -36.11 -39.47 29.33
C MET A 6 -35.25 -39.72 28.07
N ASN A 7 -35.95 -39.79 26.93
CA ASN A 7 -35.57 -40.29 25.60
C ASN A 7 -35.07 -39.21 24.62
N PHE A 8 -34.35 -39.67 23.60
CA PHE A 8 -33.97 -38.98 22.35
C PHE A 8 -35.14 -38.75 21.39
N HIS A 9 -35.12 -37.62 20.65
CA HIS A 9 -35.72 -37.51 19.30
C HIS A 9 -34.90 -36.58 18.39
N ARG A 10 -34.78 -37.01 17.13
CA ARG A 10 -34.10 -36.39 15.98
C ARG A 10 -35.21 -35.98 14.99
N LEU A 11 -35.13 -34.83 14.31
CA LEU A 11 -35.98 -34.51 13.15
C LEU A 11 -35.34 -33.44 12.25
N ASP A 12 -35.55 -33.63 10.95
CA ASP A 12 -34.85 -33.11 9.77
C ASP A 12 -35.26 -31.72 9.26
N PHE A 13 -34.39 -31.20 8.38
CA PHE A 13 -34.44 -29.99 7.53
C PHE A 13 -35.73 -29.73 6.74
N ARG A 14 -36.04 -28.44 6.52
CA ARG A 14 -36.37 -27.80 5.21
C ARG A 14 -36.67 -26.30 5.41
N MET A 15 -35.98 -25.41 4.70
CA MET A 15 -36.45 -24.03 4.47
C MET A 15 -36.37 -23.70 2.99
N GLN A 16 -37.50 -23.21 2.47
CA GLN A 16 -37.72 -22.74 1.10
C GLN A 16 -37.21 -21.31 0.96
N ALA A 17 -36.63 -21.01 -0.20
CA ALA A 17 -36.28 -19.67 -0.64
C ALA A 17 -37.53 -18.92 -1.13
N THR A 18 -37.68 -17.65 -0.71
CA THR A 18 -38.51 -16.65 -1.39
C THR A 18 -37.88 -15.28 -1.21
N THR A 19 -37.60 -14.62 -2.33
CA THR A 19 -37.02 -13.29 -2.48
C THR A 19 -38.05 -12.20 -2.23
N VAL A 20 -37.73 -11.18 -1.41
CA VAL A 20 -38.36 -9.83 -1.46
C VAL A 20 -37.32 -8.78 -1.07
N CYS A 21 -37.11 -7.79 -1.95
CA CYS A 21 -36.34 -6.57 -1.69
C CYS A 21 -37.10 -5.60 -0.77
N ALA A 22 -36.44 -4.99 0.22
CA ALA A 22 -36.73 -3.62 0.70
C ALA A 22 -35.60 -3.09 1.60
N CYS A 23 -35.21 -1.85 1.33
CA CYS A 23 -34.27 -1.00 2.07
C CYS A 23 -34.89 -0.48 3.38
N ALA A 24 -34.18 -0.53 4.52
CA ALA A 24 -34.34 0.39 5.66
C ALA A 24 -33.25 0.18 6.74
N GLN A 25 -32.87 1.31 7.34
CA GLN A 25 -31.78 1.51 8.29
C GLN A 25 -32.03 0.97 9.72
N THR A 26 -30.91 0.91 10.47
CA THR A 26 -30.72 0.95 11.95
C THR A 26 -30.81 -0.31 12.81
N ASN A 27 -29.66 -0.57 13.47
CA ASN A 27 -29.44 -1.06 14.84
C ASN A 27 -30.08 -2.38 15.28
N SER A 28 -29.25 -3.43 15.34
CA SER A 28 -29.01 -4.25 16.55
C SER A 28 -28.41 -5.61 16.17
N PHE A 29 -27.08 -5.76 16.24
CA PHE A 29 -26.46 -7.07 16.44
C PHE A 29 -25.20 -6.92 17.31
N LYS A 30 -25.42 -6.93 18.63
CA LYS A 30 -24.43 -7.44 19.59
C LYS A 30 -24.33 -8.95 19.35
N GLY A 31 -23.12 -9.43 19.02
CA GLY A 31 -22.79 -10.85 19.00
C GLY A 31 -22.94 -11.51 17.63
N VAL A 32 -22.06 -11.17 16.69
CA VAL A 32 -21.22 -12.07 15.83
C VAL A 32 -20.29 -11.12 15.05
N ARG A 33 -19.15 -10.77 15.64
CA ARG A 33 -18.00 -10.14 14.95
C ARG A 33 -16.73 -10.64 15.63
N ALA A 34 -16.36 -11.87 15.29
CA ALA A 34 -15.03 -12.42 15.43
C ALA A 34 -14.79 -13.17 14.10
N LEU A 35 -13.60 -13.01 13.51
CA LEU A 35 -13.20 -13.46 12.17
C LEU A 35 -13.59 -12.53 11.01
N LEU A 36 -12.96 -11.37 10.94
CA LEU A 36 -12.55 -10.75 9.68
C LEU A 36 -11.11 -10.25 9.87
N SER A 37 -10.17 -10.83 9.10
CA SER A 37 -8.78 -10.44 8.89
C SER A 37 -7.91 -10.15 10.13
N ARG A 38 -7.29 -11.19 10.69
CA ARG A 38 -6.02 -11.06 11.42
C ARG A 38 -4.87 -11.06 10.41
N THR A 39 -4.71 -9.96 9.68
CA THR A 39 -3.50 -9.72 8.89
C THR A 39 -2.32 -9.60 9.85
N ILE A 40 -1.32 -10.46 9.66
CA ILE A 40 -0.04 -10.41 10.38
C ILE A 40 0.60 -9.06 10.07
N LEU A 41 0.53 -8.13 11.03
CA LEU A 41 1.18 -6.82 10.95
C LEU A 41 2.69 -7.02 11.14
N GLN A 42 3.38 -7.34 10.04
CA GLN A 42 4.81 -7.03 9.93
C GLN A 42 4.98 -5.54 10.27
N GLY A 43 6.10 -5.16 10.88
CA GLY A 43 6.47 -3.77 11.21
C GLY A 43 6.65 -2.84 10.00
N SER A 44 6.00 -3.16 8.88
CA SER A 44 5.82 -2.34 7.70
C SER A 44 4.30 -2.16 7.56
N SER A 45 3.84 -0.92 7.66
CA SER A 45 2.42 -0.59 7.58
C SER A 45 1.86 -1.03 6.22
N ILE A 46 1.24 -2.21 6.15
CA ILE A 46 0.61 -2.73 4.93
C ILE A 46 -0.86 -2.27 4.89
N ALA A 47 -1.11 -1.35 3.96
CA ALA A 47 -2.24 -1.32 3.02
C ALA A 47 -3.70 -1.32 3.53
N ILE A 48 -4.02 -0.87 4.74
CA ILE A 48 -5.45 -0.71 5.11
C ILE A 48 -6.11 0.45 4.32
N ALA A 49 -5.41 1.55 4.03
CA ALA A 49 -5.99 2.70 3.33
C ALA A 49 -6.32 2.44 1.83
N CYS A 50 -5.60 1.51 1.18
CA CYS A 50 -5.85 1.14 -0.22
C CYS A 50 -7.14 0.30 -0.40
N SER A 51 -7.67 -0.28 0.68
CA SER A 51 -8.85 -1.16 0.66
C SER A 51 -10.20 -0.45 0.90
N ILE A 52 -10.20 0.87 1.07
CA ILE A 52 -11.41 1.65 1.40
C ILE A 52 -12.07 2.24 0.12
N SER A 53 -11.39 2.18 -1.02
CA SER A 53 -11.97 2.45 -2.34
C SER A 53 -11.41 1.46 -3.36
N ASN A 54 -12.26 0.82 -4.15
CA ASN A 54 -11.83 -0.02 -5.28
C ASN A 54 -11.01 0.75 -6.33
N THR A 55 -10.93 2.08 -6.20
CA THR A 55 -10.22 3.02 -7.09
C THR A 55 -8.82 3.42 -6.62
N LEU A 56 -8.28 2.92 -5.50
CA LEU A 56 -6.96 3.35 -5.00
C LEU A 56 -5.88 2.30 -5.35
N HIS A 57 -4.75 2.73 -5.92
CA HIS A 57 -3.64 1.85 -6.37
C HIS A 57 -2.28 2.35 -5.83
N ALA A 58 -1.43 1.45 -5.33
CA ALA A 58 -0.09 1.86 -4.88
C ALA A 58 0.78 2.14 -6.11
N ASP A 59 1.11 3.40 -6.41
CA ASP A 59 2.04 3.73 -7.51
C ASP A 59 3.51 3.58 -7.10
N GLY A 60 3.75 3.38 -5.80
CA GLY A 60 5.08 3.30 -5.23
C GLY A 60 5.76 4.66 -5.07
N THR A 61 5.03 5.78 -5.18
CA THR A 61 5.62 7.11 -5.05
C THR A 61 6.09 7.33 -3.62
N VAL A 62 7.37 7.69 -3.50
CA VAL A 62 8.01 8.01 -2.23
C VAL A 62 8.20 9.52 -2.13
N ASN A 63 7.58 10.13 -1.12
CA ASN A 63 7.83 11.51 -0.74
C ASN A 63 8.69 11.56 0.52
N CYS A 64 9.56 12.56 0.63
CA CYS A 64 10.40 12.77 1.81
C CYS A 64 10.44 14.24 2.19
N TRP A 65 10.42 14.52 3.49
CA TRP A 65 10.62 15.86 4.04
C TRP A 65 11.48 15.82 5.31
N GLY A 66 12.09 16.96 5.63
CA GLY A 66 13.04 17.11 6.72
C GLY A 66 14.44 17.46 6.23
N SER A 67 15.47 17.05 6.99
CA SER A 67 16.86 17.27 6.61
C SER A 67 17.21 16.48 5.35
N ASN A 68 17.96 17.13 4.45
CA ASN A 68 18.50 16.53 3.23
C ASN A 68 20.02 16.71 3.11
N GLU A 69 20.72 16.89 4.23
CA GLU A 69 22.18 17.18 4.26
C GLU A 69 23.04 16.12 3.54
N TYR A 70 22.59 14.86 3.54
CA TYR A 70 23.28 13.72 2.91
C TYR A 70 22.53 13.19 1.69
N GLY A 71 21.50 13.89 1.22
CA GLY A 71 20.66 13.44 0.11
C GLY A 71 19.55 12.46 0.50
N GLN A 72 19.28 12.24 1.79
CA GLN A 72 18.28 11.27 2.28
C GLN A 72 16.82 11.60 1.87
N CYS A 73 16.50 12.85 1.56
CA CYS A 73 15.23 13.22 0.92
C CYS A 73 15.34 13.46 -0.58
N SER A 74 16.48 13.15 -1.20
CA SER A 74 16.65 13.22 -2.65
C SER A 74 16.20 11.91 -3.27
N THR A 75 14.88 11.70 -3.29
CA THR A 75 14.26 10.47 -3.78
C THR A 75 14.68 10.21 -5.24
N PRO A 76 15.26 9.03 -5.54
CA PRO A 76 15.67 8.69 -6.90
C PRO A 76 14.48 8.72 -7.87
N LEU A 77 14.66 9.35 -9.04
CA LEU A 77 13.62 9.50 -10.06
C LEU A 77 13.20 8.16 -10.72
N THR A 78 14.00 7.11 -10.55
CA THR A 78 13.80 5.77 -11.13
C THR A 78 13.47 4.72 -10.07
N LEU A 79 12.84 5.13 -8.96
CA LEU A 79 12.50 4.22 -7.87
C LEU A 79 11.46 3.18 -8.29
N GLY A 80 10.51 3.61 -9.13
CA GLY A 80 9.39 2.78 -9.59
C GLY A 80 8.59 2.21 -8.41
N CYS A 81 8.03 1.04 -8.62
CA CYS A 81 7.03 0.38 -7.79
C CYS A 81 7.50 -0.03 -6.37
N VAL A 82 7.56 0.93 -5.44
CA VAL A 82 7.94 0.68 -4.05
C VAL A 82 6.78 0.07 -3.26
N LYS A 83 7.04 -1.07 -2.60
CA LYS A 83 6.08 -1.71 -1.67
C LYS A 83 6.38 -1.45 -0.20
N ALA A 84 7.62 -1.11 0.15
CA ALA A 84 7.99 -0.77 1.52
C ALA A 84 9.10 0.27 1.59
N ILE A 85 9.09 1.06 2.66
CA ILE A 85 10.08 2.08 2.97
C ILE A 85 10.63 1.89 4.38
N ALA A 86 11.90 2.22 4.57
CA ALA A 86 12.55 2.28 5.88
C ALA A 86 13.47 3.50 5.93
N ALA A 87 13.59 4.13 7.11
CA ALA A 87 14.38 5.34 7.30
C ALA A 87 15.34 5.16 8.46
N GLY A 88 16.63 5.26 8.18
CA GLY A 88 17.68 5.23 9.19
C GLY A 88 18.01 6.63 9.72
N SER A 89 19.23 6.83 10.23
CA SER A 89 19.58 8.15 10.79
C SER A 89 19.58 9.26 9.73
N ALA A 90 20.30 9.03 8.65
CA ALA A 90 20.44 9.94 7.52
C ALA A 90 20.49 9.18 6.18
N HIS A 91 19.84 8.02 6.10
CA HIS A 91 19.66 7.25 4.87
C HIS A 91 18.23 6.72 4.79
N THR A 92 17.76 6.48 3.58
CA THR A 92 16.44 5.93 3.28
C THR A 92 16.61 4.71 2.41
N VAL A 93 15.76 3.71 2.64
CA VAL A 93 15.75 2.44 1.94
C VAL A 93 14.34 2.22 1.42
N ALA A 94 14.24 1.87 0.14
CA ALA A 94 13.00 1.41 -0.48
C ALA A 94 13.18 -0.04 -0.94
N LEU A 95 12.10 -0.80 -0.80
CA LEU A 95 11.94 -2.13 -1.37
C LEU A 95 10.96 -2.03 -2.53
N LYS A 96 11.45 -2.33 -3.73
CA LYS A 96 10.61 -2.45 -4.93
C LYS A 96 9.79 -3.74 -4.88
N ALA A 97 8.72 -3.78 -5.67
CA ALA A 97 7.84 -4.94 -5.80
C ALA A 97 8.62 -6.20 -6.22
N ASP A 98 9.55 -6.05 -7.17
CA ASP A 98 10.46 -7.08 -7.70
C ASP A 98 11.51 -7.61 -6.68
N GLY A 99 11.50 -7.10 -5.44
CA GLY A 99 12.45 -7.51 -4.40
C GLY A 99 13.80 -6.78 -4.45
N THR A 100 13.96 -5.78 -5.32
CA THR A 100 15.14 -4.92 -5.38
C THR A 100 15.15 -3.93 -4.21
N VAL A 101 16.30 -3.80 -3.55
CA VAL A 101 16.51 -2.81 -2.49
C VAL A 101 17.28 -1.62 -3.05
N VAL A 102 16.69 -0.43 -2.94
CA VAL A 102 17.32 0.83 -3.32
C VAL A 102 17.58 1.65 -2.06
N CYS A 103 18.80 2.13 -1.87
CA CYS A 103 19.18 2.98 -0.73
C CYS A 103 19.81 4.28 -1.22
N TRP A 104 19.45 5.40 -0.57
CA TRP A 104 20.03 6.71 -0.83
C TRP A 104 20.20 7.50 0.48
N GLY A 105 21.00 8.57 0.43
CA GLY A 105 21.41 9.33 1.60
C GLY A 105 22.86 9.07 2.01
N SER A 106 23.15 9.18 3.30
CA SER A 106 24.48 8.93 3.85
C SER A 106 24.93 7.48 3.61
N ASN A 107 26.16 7.33 3.11
CA ASN A 107 26.82 6.04 2.92
C ASN A 107 28.20 5.99 3.60
N GLU A 108 28.45 6.85 4.58
CA GLU A 108 29.75 6.96 5.26
C GLU A 108 30.15 5.70 6.04
N MET A 109 29.16 4.88 6.40
CA MET A 109 29.33 3.61 7.10
C MET A 109 28.92 2.42 6.21
N TRP A 110 28.85 2.60 4.89
CA TRP A 110 28.45 1.57 3.91
C TRP A 110 26.97 1.13 3.99
N GLN A 111 26.12 1.86 4.71
CA GLN A 111 24.72 1.52 4.92
C GLN A 111 23.86 1.53 3.63
N CYS A 112 24.27 2.24 2.58
CA CYS A 112 23.64 2.15 1.26
C CYS A 112 24.39 1.27 0.26
N THR A 113 25.37 0.49 0.73
CA THR A 113 26.14 -0.43 -0.13
C THR A 113 25.63 -1.85 0.06
N ALA A 114 24.50 -2.17 -0.58
CA ALA A 114 23.91 -3.50 -0.51
C ALA A 114 24.92 -4.57 -0.99
N PRO A 115 24.94 -5.76 -0.35
CA PRO A 115 25.83 -6.84 -0.75
C PRO A 115 25.52 -7.33 -2.18
N GLY A 116 26.56 -7.71 -2.91
CA GLY A 116 26.40 -8.25 -4.26
C GLY A 116 25.54 -9.53 -4.26
N GLY A 117 24.62 -9.64 -5.23
CA GLY A 117 23.71 -10.78 -5.36
C GLY A 117 22.49 -10.74 -4.43
N LEU A 118 22.22 -9.62 -3.76
CA LEU A 118 20.98 -9.43 -3.01
C LEU A 118 19.78 -9.47 -3.97
N CYS A 119 18.90 -10.43 -3.76
CA CYS A 119 17.68 -10.66 -4.53
C CYS A 119 16.60 -11.22 -3.61
N ASN A 120 15.35 -11.27 -4.10
CA ASN A 120 14.21 -11.87 -3.41
C ASN A 120 13.98 -11.30 -2.00
N VAL A 121 14.15 -9.98 -1.83
CA VAL A 121 13.90 -9.32 -0.55
C VAL A 121 12.39 -9.17 -0.33
N SER A 122 11.93 -9.61 0.84
CA SER A 122 10.53 -9.54 1.26
C SER A 122 10.26 -8.42 2.26
N ALA A 123 11.25 -8.05 3.09
CA ALA A 123 11.15 -6.91 4.00
C ALA A 123 12.49 -6.21 4.22
N ILE A 124 12.43 -4.94 4.62
CA ILE A 124 13.60 -4.09 4.90
C ILE A 124 13.45 -3.41 6.26
N ALA A 125 14.58 -3.18 6.93
CA ALA A 125 14.68 -2.34 8.10
C ALA A 125 15.96 -1.49 8.03
N ALA A 126 15.88 -0.26 8.51
CA ALA A 126 17.00 0.68 8.55
C ALA A 126 17.29 1.08 9.99
N GLY A 127 18.48 0.72 10.48
CA GLY A 127 19.00 1.20 11.75
C GLY A 127 19.62 2.58 11.61
N TYR A 128 20.37 3.04 12.61
CA TYR A 128 21.03 4.35 12.49
C TYR A 128 22.07 4.38 11.39
N PHE A 129 22.91 3.34 11.33
CA PHE A 129 24.07 3.26 10.44
C PHE A 129 24.20 1.90 9.75
N HIS A 130 23.15 1.07 9.76
CA HIS A 130 23.12 -0.23 9.08
C HIS A 130 21.73 -0.48 8.48
N THR A 131 21.68 -1.35 7.50
CA THR A 131 20.46 -1.79 6.83
C THR A 131 20.36 -3.29 6.92
N VAL A 132 19.13 -3.78 7.06
CA VAL A 132 18.80 -5.19 7.19
C VAL A 132 17.72 -5.52 6.17
N ALA A 133 17.92 -6.58 5.41
CA ALA A 133 16.96 -7.14 4.48
C ALA A 133 16.61 -8.56 4.89
N LEU A 134 15.32 -8.85 4.95
CA LEU A 134 14.77 -10.18 5.08
C LEU A 134 14.49 -10.70 3.67
N LYS A 135 15.03 -11.86 3.32
CA LYS A 135 14.78 -12.53 2.06
C LYS A 135 13.55 -13.44 2.15
N ALA A 136 12.97 -13.78 1.01
CA ALA A 136 11.83 -14.69 0.89
C ALA A 136 12.12 -16.09 1.46
N ASP A 137 13.38 -16.53 1.37
CA ASP A 137 13.90 -17.76 1.99
C ASP A 137 14.03 -17.69 3.53
N ARG A 138 13.57 -16.59 4.15
CA ARG A 138 13.63 -16.31 5.59
C ARG A 138 15.03 -16.10 6.15
N THR A 139 16.04 -15.91 5.29
CA THR A 139 17.39 -15.52 5.70
C THR A 139 17.54 -14.01 5.77
N ILE A 140 18.49 -13.54 6.57
CA ILE A 140 18.78 -12.11 6.74
C ILE A 140 20.11 -11.75 6.07
N ALA A 141 20.08 -10.68 5.28
CA ALA A 141 21.28 -9.97 4.84
C ALA A 141 21.34 -8.61 5.57
N ALA A 142 22.47 -8.30 6.20
CA ALA A 142 22.68 -7.02 6.88
C ALA A 142 24.02 -6.41 6.47
N TRP A 143 24.06 -5.09 6.31
CA TRP A 143 25.25 -4.36 5.88
C TRP A 143 25.30 -2.95 6.48
N GLY A 144 26.48 -2.33 6.42
CA GLY A 144 26.75 -1.03 7.00
C GLY A 144 27.68 -1.10 8.21
N PHE A 145 27.46 -0.21 9.20
CA PHE A 145 28.25 -0.17 10.42
C PHE A 145 28.10 -1.45 11.22
N ASN A 146 29.23 -2.10 11.57
CA ASN A 146 29.22 -3.42 12.20
C ASN A 146 30.17 -3.56 13.41
N ASN A 147 30.60 -2.47 14.04
CA ASN A 147 31.56 -2.54 15.15
C ASN A 147 31.01 -3.26 16.40
N PHE A 148 29.69 -3.46 16.47
CA PHE A 148 29.03 -4.18 17.56
C PHE A 148 28.49 -5.54 17.13
N GLY A 149 28.72 -5.96 15.88
CA GLY A 149 28.19 -7.21 15.33
C GLY A 149 26.71 -7.14 14.93
N GLN A 150 26.12 -5.95 14.81
CA GLN A 150 24.70 -5.78 14.42
C GLN A 150 24.35 -6.30 13.02
N CYS A 151 25.35 -6.48 12.16
CA CYS A 151 25.21 -7.12 10.85
C CYS A 151 25.60 -8.61 10.87
N ASN A 152 26.10 -9.14 11.99
CA ASN A 152 26.46 -10.55 12.12
C ASN A 152 25.22 -11.35 12.50
N THR A 153 24.47 -11.81 11.49
CA THR A 153 23.32 -12.69 11.69
C THR A 153 23.74 -13.94 12.47
N PRO A 154 23.04 -14.33 13.55
CA PRO A 154 23.32 -15.57 14.28
C PRO A 154 23.15 -16.82 13.41
N ASP A 155 24.03 -17.82 13.58
CA ASP A 155 24.03 -19.05 12.78
C ASP A 155 22.81 -19.95 13.04
N ASP A 156 22.17 -19.81 14.22
CA ASP A 156 21.00 -20.57 14.66
C ASP A 156 19.67 -19.86 14.39
N LEU A 157 19.70 -18.74 13.67
CA LEU A 157 18.50 -17.98 13.34
C LEU A 157 17.78 -18.60 12.14
N GLU A 158 16.63 -19.22 12.38
CA GLU A 158 15.81 -19.87 11.36
C GLU A 158 14.38 -19.32 11.35
N GLY A 159 13.73 -19.36 10.17
CA GLY A 159 12.30 -19.05 10.07
C GLY A 159 11.95 -17.61 10.44
N VAL A 160 12.78 -16.63 10.09
CA VAL A 160 12.50 -15.21 10.34
C VAL A 160 11.30 -14.75 9.52
N MET A 161 10.40 -14.02 10.17
CA MET A 161 9.18 -13.45 9.56
C MET A 161 9.14 -11.92 9.65
N ALA A 162 9.85 -11.32 10.60
CA ALA A 162 9.99 -9.86 10.67
C ALA A 162 11.35 -9.45 11.22
N ILE A 163 11.79 -8.26 10.82
CA ILE A 163 13.06 -7.64 11.22
C ILE A 163 12.83 -6.20 11.69
N SER A 164 13.64 -5.74 12.63
CA SER A 164 13.69 -4.34 13.05
C SER A 164 15.12 -3.97 13.43
N ALA A 165 15.53 -2.72 13.20
CA ALA A 165 16.90 -2.27 13.38
C ALA A 165 16.94 -0.97 14.20
N GLY A 166 17.68 -0.99 15.30
CA GLY A 166 17.87 0.16 16.18
C GLY A 166 19.17 0.91 15.88
N TRP A 167 19.73 1.61 16.87
CA TRP A 167 20.99 2.37 16.67
C TRP A 167 22.17 1.48 16.30
N GLY A 168 22.31 0.36 17.01
CA GLY A 168 23.44 -0.55 16.86
C GLY A 168 23.06 -1.98 17.21
N HIS A 169 21.77 -2.33 17.13
CA HIS A 169 21.27 -3.68 17.36
C HIS A 169 20.21 -4.01 16.31
N THR A 170 20.01 -5.30 16.07
CA THR A 170 19.01 -5.86 15.16
C THR A 170 18.14 -6.84 15.95
N VAL A 171 16.83 -6.79 15.70
CA VAL A 171 15.83 -7.67 16.31
C VAL A 171 15.15 -8.44 15.20
N ALA A 172 14.99 -9.75 15.38
CA ALA A 172 14.25 -10.62 14.48
C ALA A 172 13.14 -11.36 15.22
N LEU A 173 12.01 -11.53 14.55
CA LEU A 173 10.87 -12.33 14.98
C LEU A 173 10.80 -13.58 14.11
N GLN A 174 10.74 -14.75 14.74
CA GLN A 174 10.60 -16.04 14.07
C GLN A 174 9.13 -16.45 13.97
N VAL A 175 8.82 -17.36 13.04
CA VAL A 175 7.45 -17.85 12.77
C VAL A 175 6.78 -18.49 13.99
N ASP A 176 7.54 -19.06 14.91
CA ASP A 176 7.04 -19.63 16.16
C ASP A 176 6.74 -18.59 17.25
N GLY A 177 6.92 -17.29 16.94
CA GLY A 177 6.70 -16.20 17.88
C GLY A 177 7.87 -15.94 18.84
N THR A 178 9.02 -16.59 18.63
CA THR A 178 10.26 -16.30 19.36
C THR A 178 10.97 -15.08 18.80
N VAL A 179 11.70 -14.36 19.67
CA VAL A 179 12.43 -13.13 19.32
C VAL A 179 13.89 -13.31 19.63
N MET A 180 14.75 -12.94 18.68
CA MET A 180 16.19 -12.88 18.85
C MET A 180 16.68 -11.45 18.61
N SER A 181 17.66 -10.99 19.39
CA SER A 181 18.26 -9.66 19.24
C SER A 181 19.77 -9.75 19.41
N TRP A 182 20.53 -9.04 18.58
CA TRP A 182 21.99 -9.05 18.57
C TRP A 182 22.58 -7.70 18.20
N GLY A 183 23.86 -7.50 18.52
CA GLY A 183 24.59 -6.26 18.33
C GLY A 183 24.99 -5.59 19.65
N TYR A 184 24.91 -4.26 19.68
CA TYR A 184 25.23 -3.45 20.86
C TYR A 184 24.25 -3.70 22.00
N ASN A 185 24.76 -4.07 23.17
CA ASN A 185 23.94 -4.51 24.30
C ASN A 185 24.26 -3.80 25.64
N TYR A 186 24.85 -2.61 25.62
CA TYR A 186 25.25 -1.92 26.85
C TYR A 186 24.07 -1.60 27.79
N HIS A 187 22.88 -1.39 27.22
CA HIS A 187 21.66 -1.10 27.98
C HIS A 187 20.73 -2.31 28.10
N GLY A 188 21.16 -3.50 27.64
CA GLY A 188 20.32 -4.69 27.66
C GLY A 188 19.30 -4.77 26.52
N GLN A 189 19.42 -3.97 25.45
CA GLN A 189 18.52 -4.02 24.28
C GLN A 189 18.55 -5.35 23.50
N CYS A 190 19.58 -6.17 23.70
CA CYS A 190 19.63 -7.54 23.18
C CYS A 190 19.20 -8.59 24.21
N ASN A 191 18.91 -8.20 25.45
CA ASN A 191 18.46 -9.12 26.51
C ASN A 191 16.95 -9.36 26.41
N VAL A 192 16.54 -10.14 25.41
CA VAL A 192 15.13 -10.53 25.23
C VAL A 192 14.59 -11.15 26.54
N PRO A 193 13.46 -10.67 27.09
CA PRO A 193 12.91 -11.18 28.33
C PRO A 193 12.66 -12.69 28.31
N ALA A 194 13.08 -13.37 29.38
CA ALA A 194 12.89 -14.82 29.50
C ALA A 194 11.40 -15.19 29.48
N GLY A 195 11.04 -16.17 28.64
CA GLY A 195 9.65 -16.63 28.49
C GLY A 195 8.77 -15.71 27.62
N LEU A 196 9.37 -14.78 26.86
CA LEU A 196 8.65 -14.04 25.84
C LEU A 196 8.21 -14.98 24.71
N THR A 197 6.90 -15.12 24.55
CA THR A 197 6.22 -15.94 23.53
C THR A 197 5.05 -15.18 22.94
N ASP A 198 4.45 -15.73 21.89
CA ASP A 198 3.24 -15.20 21.23
C ASP A 198 3.45 -13.78 20.68
N VAL A 199 4.67 -13.46 20.26
CA VAL A 199 5.00 -12.17 19.66
C VAL A 199 4.52 -12.16 18.21
N ILE A 200 3.86 -11.07 17.83
CA ILE A 200 3.32 -10.86 16.48
C ILE A 200 3.94 -9.66 15.77
N ALA A 201 4.57 -8.74 16.50
CA ALA A 201 5.32 -7.63 15.92
C ALA A 201 6.47 -7.20 16.85
N ILE A 202 7.49 -6.59 16.26
CA ILE A 202 8.68 -6.09 16.95
C ILE A 202 9.00 -4.67 16.49
N ALA A 203 9.58 -3.86 17.37
CA ALA A 203 10.14 -2.56 17.03
C ALA A 203 11.45 -2.31 17.79
N ALA A 204 12.44 -1.76 17.12
CA ALA A 204 13.73 -1.39 17.70
C ALA A 204 13.88 0.13 17.70
N GLY A 205 13.99 0.73 18.87
CA GLY A 205 14.34 2.14 19.04
C GLY A 205 15.85 2.35 19.02
N TYR A 206 16.32 3.49 19.54
CA TYR A 206 17.77 3.74 19.60
C TYR A 206 18.49 2.70 20.47
N THR A 207 18.08 2.57 21.73
CA THR A 207 18.71 1.69 22.72
C THR A 207 17.70 0.84 23.50
N HIS A 208 16.50 0.66 22.95
CA HIS A 208 15.46 -0.18 23.51
C HIS A 208 14.75 -0.97 22.41
N SER A 209 14.04 -2.02 22.78
CA SER A 209 13.27 -2.86 21.89
C SER A 209 11.90 -3.15 22.49
N LEU A 210 10.93 -3.41 21.61
CA LEU A 210 9.55 -3.68 21.95
C LEU A 210 9.08 -4.95 21.23
N ALA A 211 8.23 -5.71 21.90
CA ALA A 211 7.47 -6.80 21.32
C ALA A 211 5.98 -6.61 21.59
N LEU A 212 5.17 -6.70 20.54
CA LEU A 212 3.72 -6.78 20.62
C LEU A 212 3.31 -8.24 20.67
N LYS A 213 2.55 -8.62 21.69
CA LYS A 213 1.98 -9.95 21.84
C LYS A 213 0.61 -10.07 21.18
N ALA A 214 0.25 -11.29 20.77
CA ALA A 214 -1.04 -11.63 20.13
C ALA A 214 -2.30 -11.29 20.98
N ASN A 215 -2.12 -11.04 22.27
CA ASN A 215 -3.17 -10.61 23.20
C ASN A 215 -3.26 -9.08 23.33
N GLY A 216 -2.57 -8.31 22.48
CA GLY A 216 -2.60 -6.85 22.46
C GLY A 216 -1.77 -6.18 23.57
N THR A 217 -0.90 -6.91 24.27
CA THR A 217 0.02 -6.36 25.29
C THR A 217 1.42 -6.16 24.74
N ILE A 218 2.15 -5.21 25.32
CA ILE A 218 3.50 -4.85 24.89
C ILE A 218 4.50 -5.19 25.98
N VAL A 219 5.64 -5.77 25.58
CA VAL A 219 6.80 -5.99 26.42
C VAL A 219 7.97 -5.19 25.86
N GLY A 220 8.51 -4.26 26.64
CA GLY A 220 9.71 -3.49 26.30
C GLY A 220 10.93 -3.92 27.12
N TRP A 221 12.13 -3.80 26.54
CA TRP A 221 13.40 -4.03 27.23
C TRP A 221 14.52 -3.15 26.67
N GLY A 222 15.59 -2.97 27.45
CA GLY A 222 16.72 -2.11 27.11
C GLY A 222 16.77 -0.85 27.96
N TYR A 223 17.17 0.27 27.36
CA TYR A 223 17.25 1.56 28.03
C TYR A 223 15.86 2.11 28.38
N ASP A 224 15.64 2.46 29.65
CA ASP A 224 14.32 2.86 30.16
C ASP A 224 14.34 4.11 31.07
N ASN A 225 15.34 4.99 30.93
CA ASN A 225 15.46 6.15 31.83
C ASN A 225 14.32 7.18 31.68
N TYR A 226 13.56 7.12 30.58
CA TYR A 226 12.37 7.94 30.35
C TYR A 226 11.07 7.15 30.45
N GLY A 227 11.13 5.85 30.81
CA GLY A 227 9.97 4.97 30.87
C GLY A 227 9.50 4.45 29.50
N GLN A 228 10.30 4.58 28.43
CA GLN A 228 9.95 4.16 27.07
C GLN A 228 9.66 2.66 26.91
N CYS A 229 10.23 1.80 27.77
CA CYS A 229 9.94 0.37 27.83
C CYS A 229 8.75 0.04 28.76
N THR A 230 8.34 0.99 29.61
CA THR A 230 7.31 0.79 30.62
C THR A 230 5.93 1.19 30.07
N THR A 231 5.18 0.19 29.60
CA THR A 231 3.81 0.37 29.09
C THR A 231 2.90 1.04 30.15
N PRO A 232 2.30 2.21 29.84
CA PRO A 232 1.38 2.88 30.77
C PRO A 232 0.17 2.02 31.13
N GLY A 233 -0.36 2.21 32.34
CA GLY A 233 -1.57 1.51 32.79
C GLY A 233 -2.78 1.86 31.92
N GLY A 234 -3.52 0.84 31.47
CA GLY A 234 -4.72 0.99 30.66
C GLY A 234 -4.49 0.88 29.15
N VAL A 235 -3.24 0.72 28.69
CA VAL A 235 -2.94 0.39 27.29
C VAL A 235 -3.23 -1.08 27.05
N THR A 236 -4.28 -1.37 26.30
CA THR A 236 -4.69 -2.72 25.86
C THR A 236 -5.05 -2.71 24.38
N ASP A 237 -5.26 -3.89 23.80
CA ASP A 237 -5.77 -4.04 22.43
C ASP A 237 -4.89 -3.29 21.42
N VAL A 238 -3.57 -3.39 21.58
CA VAL A 238 -2.62 -2.77 20.67
C VAL A 238 -2.51 -3.63 19.41
N ARG A 239 -2.52 -2.97 18.25
CA ARG A 239 -2.32 -3.61 16.94
C ARG A 239 -1.03 -3.21 16.25
N ALA A 240 -0.46 -2.04 16.55
CA ALA A 240 0.80 -1.59 15.94
C ALA A 240 1.68 -0.84 16.95
N ILE A 241 3.00 -0.97 16.78
CA ILE A 241 4.03 -0.39 17.64
C ILE A 241 5.11 0.29 16.80
N ALA A 242 5.64 1.42 17.29
CA ALA A 242 6.81 2.10 16.75
C ALA A 242 7.68 2.63 17.90
N ALA A 243 9.00 2.60 17.70
CA ALA A 243 10.00 2.99 18.69
C ALA A 243 10.94 4.04 18.11
N GLY A 244 10.99 5.22 18.73
CA GLY A 244 11.93 6.28 18.38
C GLY A 244 13.21 6.20 19.19
N VAL A 245 13.87 7.33 19.43
CA VAL A 245 15.10 7.32 20.26
C VAL A 245 14.81 6.90 21.69
N ASP A 246 13.96 7.66 22.36
CA ASP A 246 13.62 7.50 23.77
C ASP A 246 12.10 7.55 23.99
N HIS A 247 11.28 7.25 22.98
CA HIS A 247 9.83 7.26 23.07
C HIS A 247 9.21 6.13 22.26
N THR A 248 8.00 5.76 22.64
CA THR A 248 7.21 4.67 22.05
C THR A 248 5.85 5.21 21.64
N VAL A 249 5.42 4.88 20.41
CA VAL A 249 4.10 5.22 19.86
C VAL A 249 3.38 3.94 19.50
N VAL A 250 2.10 3.82 19.85
CA VAL A 250 1.31 2.62 19.55
C VAL A 250 -0.08 2.99 19.06
N ILE A 251 -0.67 2.08 18.28
CA ILE A 251 -2.06 2.16 17.81
C ILE A 251 -2.88 1.06 18.50
N GLN A 252 -4.00 1.44 19.10
CA GLN A 252 -5.00 0.52 19.62
C GLN A 252 -5.97 0.08 18.51
N GLU A 253 -6.76 -0.98 18.74
CA GLU A 253 -7.69 -1.53 17.74
C GLU A 253 -8.75 -0.53 17.24
N ASP A 254 -9.13 0.44 18.07
CA ASP A 254 -10.05 1.53 17.72
C ASP A 254 -9.36 2.68 16.94
N GLY A 255 -8.08 2.55 16.63
CA GLY A 255 -7.29 3.58 15.95
C GLY A 255 -6.81 4.70 16.88
N ALA A 256 -7.04 4.60 18.20
CA ALA A 256 -6.48 5.54 19.16
C ALA A 256 -4.97 5.38 19.28
N LEU A 257 -4.27 6.50 19.48
CA LEU A 257 -2.84 6.52 19.71
C LEU A 257 -2.52 6.65 21.19
N VAL A 258 -1.49 5.94 21.63
CA VAL A 258 -0.84 6.19 22.92
C VAL A 258 0.65 6.37 22.70
N CYS A 259 1.22 7.40 23.32
CA CYS A 259 2.64 7.70 23.23
C CYS A 259 3.22 7.96 24.62
N TRP A 260 4.41 7.43 24.90
CA TRP A 260 5.10 7.62 26.18
C TRP A 260 6.62 7.58 26.02
N GLY A 261 7.32 7.92 27.10
CA GLY A 261 8.78 8.08 27.11
C GLY A 261 9.19 9.54 27.19
N GLN A 262 10.32 9.87 26.56
CA GLN A 262 10.87 11.22 26.51
C GLN A 262 9.92 12.18 25.80
N ASN A 263 9.82 13.41 26.30
CA ASN A 263 8.90 14.42 25.77
C ASN A 263 9.49 15.84 25.70
N SER A 264 10.81 15.97 25.68
CA SER A 264 11.49 17.28 25.66
C SER A 264 11.18 18.13 24.42
N HIS A 265 10.70 17.53 23.33
CA HIS A 265 10.32 18.21 22.09
C HIS A 265 8.83 18.03 21.77
N GLY A 266 8.03 17.51 22.69
CA GLY A 266 6.61 17.21 22.45
C GLY A 266 6.34 15.92 21.68
N GLN A 267 7.34 15.07 21.44
CA GLN A 267 7.20 13.82 20.67
C GLN A 267 6.28 12.77 21.31
N SER A 268 6.04 12.88 22.61
CA SER A 268 5.05 12.09 23.35
C SER A 268 3.73 12.83 23.60
N THR A 269 3.58 14.05 23.07
CA THR A 269 2.35 14.84 23.15
C THR A 269 1.56 14.68 21.85
N ILE A 270 0.64 13.72 21.82
CA ILE A 270 -0.22 13.49 20.65
C ILE A 270 -1.09 14.74 20.39
N PRO A 271 -1.10 15.30 19.17
CA PRO A 271 -1.97 16.42 18.82
C PRO A 271 -3.45 16.10 19.02
N MET A 272 -4.26 17.13 19.33
CA MET A 272 -5.70 16.96 19.40
C MET A 272 -6.25 16.49 18.05
N ASN A 273 -7.21 15.55 18.07
CA ASN A 273 -7.90 14.99 16.90
C ASN A 273 -7.10 14.03 16.01
N VAL A 274 -6.04 13.40 16.53
CA VAL A 274 -5.50 12.20 15.89
C VAL A 274 -6.31 10.99 16.37
N SER A 275 -7.40 10.70 15.66
CA SER A 275 -8.18 9.46 15.76
C SER A 275 -8.03 8.64 14.48
N ASP A 276 -8.41 7.36 14.54
CA ASP A 276 -8.50 6.49 13.37
C ASP A 276 -7.13 6.27 12.68
N ALA A 277 -6.05 6.23 13.45
CA ALA A 277 -4.71 5.99 12.94
C ALA A 277 -4.58 4.56 12.38
N THR A 278 -4.01 4.43 11.19
CA THR A 278 -3.77 3.17 10.47
C THR A 278 -2.30 2.77 10.44
N ALA A 279 -1.39 3.75 10.52
CA ALA A 279 0.05 3.52 10.56
C ALA A 279 0.73 4.53 11.49
N VAL A 280 1.86 4.12 12.08
CA VAL A 280 2.71 4.98 12.91
C VAL A 280 4.18 4.72 12.62
N ALA A 281 4.99 5.77 12.69
CA ALA A 281 6.45 5.70 12.74
C ALA A 281 6.98 6.65 13.80
N ALA A 282 8.11 6.30 14.40
CA ALA A 282 8.76 7.09 15.44
C ALA A 282 10.24 7.29 15.07
N GLY A 283 10.63 8.53 14.88
CA GLY A 283 11.97 8.91 14.45
C GLY A 283 12.87 9.30 15.61
N GLY A 284 13.83 10.20 15.34
CA GLY A 284 14.75 10.73 16.34
C GLY A 284 14.03 11.29 17.57
N TYR A 285 13.38 12.44 17.38
CA TYR A 285 12.59 13.11 18.42
C TYR A 285 11.25 13.59 17.86
N HIS A 286 10.69 12.85 16.90
CA HIS A 286 9.39 13.14 16.29
C HIS A 286 8.64 11.84 16.02
N SER A 287 7.34 11.97 15.87
CA SER A 287 6.39 10.88 15.66
C SER A 287 5.49 11.23 14.49
N VAL A 288 5.08 10.22 13.74
CA VAL A 288 4.28 10.36 12.52
C VAL A 288 3.16 9.34 12.58
N ALA A 289 1.94 9.75 12.23
CA ALA A 289 0.80 8.86 12.08
C ALA A 289 0.12 9.11 10.73
N VAL A 290 -0.38 8.03 10.14
CA VAL A 290 -1.28 8.06 8.98
C VAL A 290 -2.69 7.76 9.50
N LYS A 291 -3.67 8.56 9.07
CA LYS A 291 -5.08 8.37 9.39
C LYS A 291 -5.76 7.50 8.34
N SER A 292 -6.95 6.98 8.66
CA SER A 292 -7.76 6.17 7.74
C SER A 292 -8.14 6.87 6.43
N ASP A 293 -8.15 8.20 6.41
CA ASP A 293 -8.36 9.03 5.22
C ASP A 293 -7.08 9.26 4.39
N GLY A 294 -5.95 8.65 4.77
CA GLY A 294 -4.66 8.82 4.10
C GLY A 294 -3.88 10.07 4.52
N SER A 295 -4.46 10.95 5.36
CA SER A 295 -3.77 12.16 5.82
C SER A 295 -2.67 11.83 6.84
N VAL A 296 -1.59 12.60 6.80
CA VAL A 296 -0.44 12.44 7.70
C VAL A 296 -0.43 13.51 8.78
N VAL A 297 -0.20 13.10 10.03
CA VAL A 297 0.03 13.99 11.16
C VAL A 297 1.42 13.70 11.73
N CYS A 298 2.25 14.74 11.84
CA CYS A 298 3.57 14.66 12.49
C CYS A 298 3.63 15.59 13.71
N TRP A 299 4.28 15.15 14.78
CA TRP A 299 4.50 15.95 15.98
C TRP A 299 5.86 15.65 16.63
N GLY A 300 6.32 16.56 17.48
CA GLY A 300 7.63 16.48 18.13
C GLY A 300 8.61 17.54 17.61
N ASN A 301 9.90 17.21 17.61
CA ASN A 301 10.95 18.09 17.10
C ASN A 301 10.69 18.41 15.63
N ASN A 302 10.80 19.68 15.25
CA ASN A 302 10.70 20.14 13.87
C ASN A 302 11.83 21.10 13.45
N GLU A 303 12.97 21.09 14.14
CA GLU A 303 14.09 22.01 13.88
C GLU A 303 14.68 21.90 12.46
N LEU A 304 14.56 20.73 11.82
CA LEU A 304 15.03 20.47 10.44
C LEU A 304 13.87 20.17 9.49
N ASN A 305 12.66 20.61 9.81
CA ASN A 305 11.44 20.41 9.02
C ASN A 305 10.93 18.96 8.92
N GLN A 306 11.39 18.02 9.77
CA GLN A 306 10.93 16.62 9.74
C GLN A 306 9.43 16.42 10.04
N CYS A 307 8.75 17.42 10.60
CA CYS A 307 7.30 17.49 10.76
C CYS A 307 6.61 18.53 9.87
N ALA A 308 7.32 19.14 8.91
CA ALA A 308 6.71 19.96 7.88
C ALA A 308 6.10 19.05 6.79
N VAL A 309 4.97 18.42 7.12
CA VAL A 309 4.20 17.59 6.18
C VAL A 309 3.88 18.44 4.94
N LEU A 310 4.13 17.87 3.75
CA LEU A 310 3.90 18.56 2.49
C LEU A 310 2.39 18.88 2.33
N ALA A 311 2.08 20.10 1.92
CA ALA A 311 0.72 20.44 1.49
C ALA A 311 0.44 19.63 0.22
N ASP A 312 -0.74 19.02 0.13
CA ASP A 312 -1.20 18.27 -1.04
C ASP A 312 -0.53 16.89 -1.25
N LEU A 313 -0.13 16.20 -0.18
CA LEU A 313 0.10 14.76 -0.28
C LEU A 313 -1.21 14.06 -0.66
N ASP A 314 -1.13 13.16 -1.66
CA ASP A 314 -2.19 12.19 -1.92
C ASP A 314 -2.31 11.19 -0.76
N ILE A 315 -3.08 10.12 -0.97
CA ILE A 315 -3.36 9.13 0.07
C ILE A 315 -2.07 8.41 0.46
N VAL A 316 -1.60 8.68 1.67
CA VAL A 316 -0.43 8.00 2.24
C VAL A 316 -0.87 6.66 2.80
N THR A 317 -0.14 5.60 2.46
CA THR A 317 -0.40 4.25 2.94
C THR A 317 0.54 3.82 4.04
N SER A 318 1.78 4.31 4.03
CA SER A 318 2.77 4.00 5.04
C SER A 318 3.77 5.13 5.23
N VAL A 319 4.38 5.16 6.40
CA VAL A 319 5.38 6.16 6.78
C VAL A 319 6.58 5.48 7.43
N ALA A 320 7.76 6.04 7.21
CA ALA A 320 8.98 5.72 7.92
C ALA A 320 9.61 7.01 8.46
N ALA A 321 10.17 6.96 9.66
CA ALA A 321 10.73 8.13 10.33
C ALA A 321 12.18 7.87 10.70
N GLY A 322 13.09 8.63 10.09
CA GLY A 322 14.51 8.60 10.40
C GLY A 322 14.86 9.47 11.63
N SER A 323 16.14 9.74 11.86
CA SER A 323 16.52 10.65 12.96
C SER A 323 15.99 12.08 12.74
N VAL A 324 16.03 12.53 11.49
CA VAL A 324 15.84 13.94 11.09
C VAL A 324 15.04 14.11 9.79
N HIS A 325 14.38 13.07 9.31
CA HIS A 325 13.56 13.10 8.10
C HIS A 325 12.39 12.12 8.22
N THR A 326 11.32 12.39 7.49
CA THR A 326 10.16 11.51 7.36
C THR A 326 9.98 11.15 5.90
N VAL A 327 9.61 9.90 5.66
CA VAL A 327 9.36 9.33 4.34
C VAL A 327 7.93 8.80 4.34
N ALA A 328 7.19 9.10 3.29
CA ALA A 328 5.84 8.59 3.06
C ALA A 328 5.81 7.80 1.75
N LEU A 329 5.14 6.65 1.81
CA LEU A 329 4.76 5.90 0.63
C LEU A 329 3.30 6.24 0.30
N LEU A 330 3.08 6.66 -0.94
CA LEU A 330 1.78 7.10 -1.41
C LEU A 330 1.11 5.99 -2.23
N CYS A 331 -0.19 6.16 -2.37
CA CYS A 331 -1.06 5.45 -3.26
C CYS A 331 -1.69 6.49 -4.19
N TRP A 332 -1.51 6.31 -5.49
CA TRP A 332 -2.11 7.15 -6.52
C TRP A 332 -3.34 6.49 -7.11
N LEU A 333 -4.17 7.30 -7.73
CA LEU A 333 -5.04 6.84 -8.79
C LEU A 333 -4.20 6.92 -10.08
N SER A 334 -3.64 5.81 -10.58
CA SER A 334 -2.97 5.80 -11.89
C SER A 334 -4.02 6.09 -12.98
N VAL A 335 -4.24 7.37 -13.29
CA VAL A 335 -5.10 7.81 -14.38
C VAL A 335 -4.23 8.18 -15.56
N ASP A 336 -4.39 7.49 -16.67
CA ASP A 336 -3.97 8.00 -17.97
C ASP A 336 -4.89 9.14 -18.38
N VAL A 337 -4.34 10.35 -18.33
CA VAL A 337 -5.04 11.57 -18.68
C VAL A 337 -4.62 11.99 -20.08
N ARG A 338 -5.54 11.86 -21.03
CA ARG A 338 -5.35 12.30 -22.42
C ARG A 338 -6.09 13.60 -22.67
N HIS A 339 -5.46 14.51 -23.38
CA HIS A 339 -6.07 15.79 -23.79
C HIS A 339 -6.21 15.88 -25.29
N SER A 340 -7.33 16.42 -25.74
CA SER A 340 -7.43 16.98 -27.08
C SER A 340 -6.60 18.27 -27.17
N PRO A 341 -6.16 18.68 -28.36
CA PRO A 341 -5.80 20.08 -28.58
C PRO A 341 -7.03 20.97 -28.33
N ASN A 342 -6.82 22.28 -28.23
CA ASN A 342 -7.93 23.23 -28.24
C ASN A 342 -8.67 23.14 -29.57
N LEU A 343 -9.93 22.71 -29.53
CA LEU A 343 -10.80 22.52 -30.68
C LEU A 343 -11.42 23.85 -31.18
N GLY A 344 -11.14 24.96 -30.48
CA GLY A 344 -11.58 26.31 -30.82
C GLY A 344 -13.02 26.61 -30.40
N ALA A 345 -13.56 27.73 -30.90
CA ALA A 345 -14.90 28.19 -30.56
C ALA A 345 -15.98 27.19 -30.99
N PHE A 346 -17.09 27.14 -30.26
CA PHE A 346 -18.22 26.25 -30.50
C PHE A 346 -19.54 27.04 -30.35
N GLY A 347 -20.65 26.44 -30.79
CA GLY A 347 -21.98 27.05 -30.78
C GLY A 347 -22.90 26.35 -31.77
N ASN A 348 -24.11 26.87 -31.95
CA ASN A 348 -25.14 26.25 -32.78
C ASN A 348 -24.59 25.82 -34.16
N ASP A 349 -24.85 24.56 -34.53
CA ASP A 349 -24.35 23.88 -35.74
C ASP A 349 -22.82 23.69 -35.85
N VAL A 350 -22.04 24.04 -34.82
CA VAL A 350 -20.58 23.86 -34.78
C VAL A 350 -20.21 22.65 -33.94
N VAL A 351 -20.16 21.49 -34.59
CA VAL A 351 -19.72 20.24 -33.96
C VAL A 351 -18.21 20.26 -33.74
N ARG A 352 -17.77 19.78 -32.58
CA ARG A 352 -16.36 19.56 -32.23
C ARG A 352 -16.14 18.10 -31.93
N GLN A 353 -15.03 17.55 -32.44
CA GLN A 353 -14.72 16.14 -32.25
C GLN A 353 -13.23 15.92 -32.11
N HIS A 354 -12.85 14.90 -31.34
CA HIS A 354 -11.48 14.45 -31.20
C HIS A 354 -11.43 12.93 -31.05
N ALA A 355 -10.49 12.31 -31.75
CA ALA A 355 -10.20 10.89 -31.65
C ALA A 355 -9.12 10.65 -30.61
N PHE A 356 -9.44 9.93 -29.54
CA PHE A 356 -8.41 9.34 -28.70
C PHE A 356 -8.04 7.98 -29.28
N THR A 357 -6.77 7.76 -29.58
CA THR A 357 -6.25 6.55 -30.24
C THR A 357 -5.30 5.79 -29.32
N ALA A 358 -5.03 4.51 -29.60
CA ALA A 358 -4.21 3.64 -28.76
C ALA A 358 -4.82 3.51 -27.35
N LEU A 359 -6.14 3.36 -27.30
CA LEU A 359 -6.88 3.12 -26.07
C LEU A 359 -6.82 1.64 -25.68
N PRO A 360 -6.74 1.30 -24.39
CA PRO A 360 -6.88 -0.07 -23.94
C PRO A 360 -8.31 -0.56 -24.20
N ALA A 361 -8.45 -1.84 -24.54
CA ALA A 361 -9.74 -2.47 -24.84
C ALA A 361 -10.64 -2.60 -23.59
N THR A 362 -10.05 -2.58 -22.40
CA THR A 362 -10.73 -2.68 -21.11
C THR A 362 -10.08 -1.75 -20.10
N ILE A 363 -10.86 -1.29 -19.12
CA ILE A 363 -10.40 -0.47 -17.98
C ILE A 363 -10.97 -1.07 -16.70
N GLY A 364 -10.26 -0.91 -15.58
CA GLY A 364 -10.65 -1.48 -14.29
C GLY A 364 -11.76 -0.72 -13.57
N GLU A 365 -11.91 0.57 -13.86
CA GLU A 365 -12.87 1.48 -13.24
C GLU A 365 -13.52 2.37 -14.31
N PRO A 366 -14.67 3.04 -14.04
CA PRO A 366 -15.31 3.93 -15.00
C PRO A 366 -14.38 5.04 -15.49
N ALA A 367 -14.29 5.24 -16.81
CA ALA A 367 -13.56 6.35 -17.39
C ALA A 367 -14.29 7.67 -17.12
N THR A 368 -13.55 8.78 -17.08
CA THR A 368 -14.13 10.12 -16.92
C THR A 368 -13.84 10.98 -18.14
N VAL A 369 -14.90 11.55 -18.73
CA VAL A 369 -14.79 12.56 -19.78
C VAL A 369 -15.00 13.93 -19.15
N THR A 370 -13.99 14.79 -19.25
CA THR A 370 -14.02 16.15 -18.74
C THR A 370 -13.98 17.14 -19.89
N LEU A 371 -14.88 18.13 -19.88
CA LEU A 371 -14.83 19.27 -20.79
C LEU A 371 -14.33 20.51 -20.06
N PHE A 372 -13.36 21.19 -20.68
CA PHE A 372 -12.94 22.54 -20.33
C PHE A 372 -13.41 23.48 -21.44
N ALA A 373 -14.41 24.30 -21.13
CA ALA A 373 -15.13 25.10 -22.10
C ALA A 373 -15.14 26.59 -21.73
N THR A 374 -14.74 27.44 -22.67
CA THR A 374 -15.01 28.88 -22.63
C THR A 374 -16.03 29.17 -23.72
N GLY A 375 -17.25 29.57 -23.34
CA GLY A 375 -18.35 29.80 -24.26
C GLY A 375 -19.56 30.45 -23.60
N ASP A 376 -20.65 30.48 -24.36
CA ASP A 376 -22.00 30.94 -24.01
C ASP A 376 -22.74 29.78 -23.32
N LEU A 377 -22.46 29.57 -22.03
CA LEU A 377 -22.87 28.40 -21.23
C LEU A 377 -23.38 28.82 -19.84
N ASP A 378 -24.04 29.97 -19.76
CA ASP A 378 -24.47 30.56 -18.49
C ASP A 378 -25.99 30.47 -18.24
N LEU A 379 -26.75 30.03 -19.25
CA LEU A 379 -28.20 29.77 -19.16
C LEU A 379 -28.55 28.27 -19.07
N THR A 380 -29.73 27.97 -18.55
CA THR A 380 -30.23 26.59 -18.38
C THR A 380 -30.52 25.85 -19.68
N ASP A 381 -30.74 26.57 -20.78
CA ASP A 381 -30.94 26.01 -22.11
C ASP A 381 -29.64 25.97 -22.94
N GLU A 382 -28.51 26.38 -22.37
CA GLU A 382 -27.17 26.34 -22.95
C GLU A 382 -26.39 25.16 -22.37
N PHE A 383 -26.33 24.06 -23.12
CA PHE A 383 -25.64 22.86 -22.66
C PHE A 383 -24.87 22.21 -23.80
N LEU A 384 -23.93 21.34 -23.43
CA LEU A 384 -23.15 20.53 -24.36
C LEU A 384 -23.57 19.06 -24.21
N THR A 385 -23.93 18.42 -25.33
CA THR A 385 -24.16 16.98 -25.41
C THR A 385 -22.87 16.30 -25.81
N VAL A 386 -22.46 15.30 -25.02
CA VAL A 386 -21.26 14.51 -25.30
C VAL A 386 -21.66 13.14 -25.84
N LYS A 387 -21.08 12.76 -26.98
CA LYS A 387 -21.24 11.45 -27.60
C LYS A 387 -19.90 10.75 -27.75
N LEU A 388 -19.88 9.45 -27.47
CA LEU A 388 -18.76 8.55 -27.73
C LEU A 388 -19.15 7.62 -28.87
N ASP A 389 -18.41 7.69 -29.99
CA ASP A 389 -18.72 6.96 -31.24
C ASP A 389 -20.18 7.07 -31.68
N GLY A 390 -20.76 8.25 -31.47
CA GLY A 390 -22.15 8.57 -31.79
C GLY A 390 -23.18 8.20 -30.72
N VAL A 391 -22.80 7.51 -29.64
CA VAL A 391 -23.65 7.20 -28.49
C VAL A 391 -23.64 8.35 -27.49
N SER A 392 -24.80 8.95 -27.21
CA SER A 392 -24.92 10.03 -26.23
C SER A 392 -24.75 9.51 -24.80
N ILE A 393 -23.76 10.05 -24.08
CA ILE A 393 -23.46 9.68 -22.69
C ILE A 393 -24.03 10.67 -21.66
N GLY A 394 -24.41 11.88 -22.10
CA GLY A 394 -25.07 12.85 -21.24
C GLY A 394 -24.92 14.29 -21.72
N THR A 395 -25.49 15.20 -20.95
CA THR A 395 -25.37 16.65 -21.11
C THR A 395 -24.53 17.24 -19.98
N MET A 396 -23.77 18.28 -20.28
CA MET A 396 -22.94 19.03 -19.33
C MET A 396 -23.33 20.51 -19.34
N PHE A 397 -23.09 21.19 -18.22
CA PHE A 397 -23.33 22.63 -18.01
C PHE A 397 -24.82 23.04 -17.97
N ASP A 398 -25.73 22.14 -17.59
CA ASP A 398 -27.19 22.35 -17.56
C ASP A 398 -27.74 23.00 -16.26
N THR A 399 -26.87 23.46 -15.36
CA THR A 399 -27.25 24.01 -14.03
C THR A 399 -26.96 25.50 -13.89
N GLU A 400 -27.90 26.29 -13.37
CA GLU A 400 -27.67 27.70 -13.00
C GLU A 400 -26.65 27.80 -11.87
N ASN A 401 -25.53 28.49 -12.09
CA ASN A 401 -24.79 29.25 -11.06
C ASN A 401 -23.64 30.07 -11.69
N SER A 402 -24.05 31.11 -12.44
CA SER A 402 -23.34 32.34 -12.80
C SER A 402 -21.83 32.31 -13.10
N ALA A 403 -21.49 32.55 -14.37
CA ALA A 403 -20.41 33.45 -14.80
C ALA A 403 -20.73 33.89 -16.23
N SER A 404 -20.54 35.18 -16.55
CA SER A 404 -20.86 35.78 -17.85
C SER A 404 -20.47 34.91 -19.05
N ASP A 405 -21.24 34.99 -20.14
CA ASP A 405 -20.78 34.63 -21.49
C ASP A 405 -19.30 34.95 -21.65
N CYS A 406 -18.50 33.94 -22.00
CA CYS A 406 -17.04 34.01 -22.05
C CYS A 406 -16.34 34.26 -20.71
N PRO A 407 -16.29 33.25 -19.82
CA PRO A 407 -15.49 33.35 -18.62
C PRO A 407 -14.00 33.51 -18.98
N THR A 408 -13.26 34.25 -18.15
CA THR A 408 -11.81 34.47 -18.32
C THR A 408 -10.97 33.20 -18.10
N PHE A 409 -11.56 32.17 -17.50
CA PHE A 409 -11.01 30.82 -17.38
C PHE A 409 -12.05 29.80 -17.87
N PRO A 410 -11.64 28.66 -18.46
CA PRO A 410 -12.57 27.64 -18.91
C PRO A 410 -13.39 27.06 -17.74
N SER A 411 -14.70 26.96 -17.95
CA SER A 411 -15.60 26.20 -17.07
C SER A 411 -15.35 24.71 -17.23
N ARG A 412 -15.50 23.95 -16.14
CA ARG A 412 -15.22 22.51 -16.09
C ARG A 412 -16.47 21.72 -15.79
N ALA A 413 -16.74 20.67 -16.57
CA ALA A 413 -17.80 19.69 -16.29
C ALA A 413 -17.33 18.27 -16.63
N GLN A 414 -17.93 17.26 -16.00
CA GLN A 414 -17.51 15.86 -16.11
C GLN A 414 -18.69 14.91 -16.27
N LEU A 415 -18.46 13.81 -16.99
CA LEU A 415 -19.35 12.67 -17.12
C LEU A 415 -18.55 11.39 -16.96
N MET A 416 -19.13 10.42 -16.25
CA MET A 416 -18.54 9.09 -16.10
C MET A 416 -19.05 8.15 -17.18
N VAL A 417 -18.20 7.24 -17.61
CA VAL A 417 -18.48 6.18 -18.58
C VAL A 417 -18.20 4.85 -17.89
N ASP A 418 -19.23 4.05 -17.65
CA ASP A 418 -19.04 2.76 -16.99
C ASP A 418 -18.17 1.81 -17.82
N THR A 419 -17.51 0.86 -17.14
CA THR A 419 -16.52 -0.05 -17.73
C THR A 419 -17.07 -0.89 -18.88
N ASN A 420 -18.34 -1.32 -18.83
CA ASN A 420 -18.95 -2.10 -19.90
C ASN A 420 -19.23 -1.23 -21.14
N THR A 421 -19.73 -0.02 -20.93
CA THR A 421 -19.94 0.94 -22.01
C THR A 421 -18.60 1.33 -22.65
N TYR A 422 -17.56 1.60 -21.85
CA TYR A 422 -16.23 1.89 -22.36
C TYR A 422 -15.67 0.73 -23.18
N ALA A 423 -15.68 -0.50 -22.66
CA ALA A 423 -15.11 -1.66 -23.36
C ALA A 423 -15.82 -1.96 -24.69
N ALA A 424 -17.13 -1.68 -24.77
CA ALA A 424 -17.89 -1.80 -26.01
C ALA A 424 -17.48 -0.76 -27.07
N LEU A 425 -17.06 0.43 -26.64
CA LEU A 425 -16.68 1.55 -27.51
C LEU A 425 -15.18 1.50 -27.90
N ALA A 426 -14.29 1.22 -26.96
CA ALA A 426 -12.83 1.16 -27.17
C ALA A 426 -12.33 -0.12 -27.86
N ALA A 427 -13.21 -0.99 -28.35
CA ALA A 427 -12.86 -2.32 -28.86
C ALA A 427 -11.89 -2.29 -30.06
N ASP A 428 -11.88 -1.21 -30.84
CA ASP A 428 -10.96 -0.99 -31.96
C ASP A 428 -9.73 -0.13 -31.58
N GLY A 429 -9.56 0.18 -30.29
CA GLY A 429 -8.48 1.00 -29.75
C GLY A 429 -8.64 2.50 -30.01
N VAL A 430 -9.83 2.95 -30.45
CA VAL A 430 -10.13 4.36 -30.74
C VAL A 430 -11.51 4.71 -30.16
N ILE A 431 -11.63 5.88 -29.54
CA ILE A 431 -12.93 6.46 -29.19
C ILE A 431 -13.01 7.86 -29.79
N MET A 432 -14.05 8.10 -30.58
CA MET A 432 -14.40 9.43 -31.08
C MET A 432 -15.28 10.16 -30.07
N VAL A 433 -14.75 11.19 -29.43
CA VAL A 433 -15.56 12.09 -28.60
C VAL A 433 -16.11 13.19 -29.48
N THR A 434 -17.43 13.28 -29.58
CA THR A 434 -18.16 14.34 -30.29
C THR A 434 -18.91 15.21 -29.28
N VAL A 435 -18.76 16.52 -29.40
CA VAL A 435 -19.42 17.53 -28.58
C VAL A 435 -20.32 18.38 -29.48
N GLU A 436 -21.61 18.40 -29.14
CA GLU A 436 -22.65 19.17 -29.82
C GLU A 436 -23.26 20.16 -28.83
N SER A 437 -23.39 21.42 -29.20
CA SER A 437 -24.05 22.41 -28.36
C SER A 437 -25.56 22.41 -28.58
N SER A 438 -26.31 22.88 -27.58
CA SER A 438 -27.72 23.23 -27.77
C SER A 438 -27.87 24.36 -28.79
N SER A 439 -29.10 24.60 -29.25
CA SER A 439 -29.41 25.69 -30.17
C SER A 439 -29.23 27.08 -29.57
N SER A 440 -29.16 27.19 -28.25
CA SER A 440 -29.05 28.46 -27.52
C SER A 440 -27.60 28.93 -27.40
N VAL A 441 -26.63 28.01 -27.44
CA VAL A 441 -25.19 28.36 -27.37
C VAL A 441 -24.75 29.10 -28.64
N SER A 442 -24.30 30.34 -28.49
CA SER A 442 -23.88 31.20 -29.60
C SER A 442 -22.37 31.37 -29.67
N SER A 443 -21.78 30.91 -30.78
CA SER A 443 -20.35 31.15 -31.05
C SER A 443 -20.01 32.62 -31.30
N THR A 444 -21.02 33.47 -31.52
CA THR A 444 -20.84 34.91 -31.76
C THR A 444 -20.84 35.74 -30.48
N GLN A 445 -21.51 35.25 -29.43
CA GLN A 445 -21.39 35.79 -28.08
C GLN A 445 -20.02 35.49 -27.49
N CYS A 446 -19.35 34.42 -27.96
CA CYS A 446 -17.98 34.10 -27.56
C CYS A 446 -16.94 33.94 -28.67
N SER A 447 -16.40 35.08 -29.13
CA SER A 447 -15.36 35.13 -30.17
C SER A 447 -14.01 34.48 -29.77
N ASN A 448 -13.72 34.38 -28.47
CA ASN A 448 -12.54 33.68 -27.93
C ASN A 448 -12.90 32.27 -27.41
N GLY A 449 -14.00 31.69 -27.89
CA GLY A 449 -14.46 30.40 -27.43
C GLY A 449 -13.39 29.31 -27.59
N SER A 450 -13.36 28.39 -26.63
CA SER A 450 -12.33 27.35 -26.54
C SER A 450 -12.92 26.09 -25.95
N LEU A 451 -12.58 24.94 -26.51
CA LEU A 451 -13.02 23.64 -26.01
C LEU A 451 -11.83 22.69 -25.99
N VAL A 452 -11.55 22.14 -24.81
CA VAL A 452 -10.61 21.03 -24.62
C VAL A 452 -11.36 19.86 -24.00
N ILE A 453 -11.16 18.69 -24.57
CA ILE A 453 -11.68 17.43 -24.07
C ILE A 453 -10.54 16.71 -23.35
N GLN A 454 -10.80 16.26 -22.14
CA GLN A 454 -9.89 15.41 -21.38
C GLN A 454 -10.58 14.07 -21.16
N LEU A 455 -9.88 12.99 -21.51
CA LEU A 455 -10.29 11.61 -21.24
C LEU A 455 -9.36 11.05 -20.17
N GLU A 456 -9.95 10.71 -19.03
CA GLU A 456 -9.29 10.06 -17.90
C GLU A 456 -9.61 8.57 -17.95
N LEU A 457 -8.58 7.76 -18.18
CA LEU A 457 -8.65 6.31 -18.22
C LEU A 457 -7.95 5.77 -16.99
N PRO A 458 -8.65 5.04 -16.12
CA PRO A 458 -7.99 4.20 -15.14
C PRO A 458 -7.24 3.12 -15.94
N GLU A 459 -5.94 3.28 -16.09
CA GLU A 459 -5.17 2.47 -17.04
C GLU A 459 -5.00 1.03 -16.54
N LEU A 460 -5.02 0.09 -17.49
CA LEU A 460 -4.52 -1.28 -17.36
C LEU A 460 -3.58 -1.50 -18.56
N TYR A 461 -2.25 -1.47 -18.38
CA TYR A 461 -1.36 -2.24 -19.27
C TYR A 461 -1.14 -3.65 -18.68
N ASN A 462 -0.17 -4.45 -19.13
CA ASN A 462 0.04 -5.85 -18.70
C ASN A 462 0.32 -6.02 -17.19
N ASP A 463 -0.55 -6.75 -16.48
CA ASP A 463 -0.44 -7.08 -15.05
C ASP A 463 0.59 -8.21 -14.82
N CYS A 464 1.85 -7.85 -14.57
CA CYS A 464 2.95 -8.82 -14.38
C CYS A 464 2.97 -9.46 -13.00
N ASN A 465 2.14 -9.00 -12.06
CA ASN A 465 2.08 -9.54 -10.70
C ASN A 465 0.70 -10.16 -10.34
N ASP A 466 -0.14 -10.38 -11.36
CA ASP A 466 -1.45 -11.06 -11.34
C ASP A 466 -2.41 -10.51 -10.26
N ASN A 467 -2.27 -9.22 -9.93
CA ASN A 467 -3.08 -8.55 -8.91
C ASN A 467 -4.39 -7.94 -9.46
N GLY A 468 -4.66 -8.15 -10.76
CA GLY A 468 -5.76 -7.61 -11.53
C GLY A 468 -5.59 -6.17 -11.99
N ARG A 469 -4.39 -5.57 -11.86
CA ARG A 469 -4.11 -4.14 -12.05
C ARG A 469 -2.73 -3.95 -12.66
N ASN A 470 -2.55 -2.91 -13.47
CA ASN A 470 -1.23 -2.57 -13.98
C ASN A 470 -0.79 -1.18 -13.52
N ASP A 471 0.47 -1.11 -13.10
CA ASP A 471 1.10 0.01 -12.44
C ASP A 471 2.59 0.13 -12.83
N SER A 472 3.34 0.99 -12.14
CA SER A 472 4.76 1.22 -12.42
C SER A 472 5.64 -0.03 -12.23
N CYS A 473 5.11 -1.12 -11.66
CA CYS A 473 5.78 -2.42 -11.51
C CYS A 473 5.92 -3.14 -12.84
N ASP A 474 5.06 -2.83 -13.80
CA ASP A 474 4.94 -3.59 -15.05
C ASP A 474 5.74 -2.98 -16.22
N ILE A 475 6.17 -1.73 -16.09
CA ILE A 475 6.70 -0.91 -17.21
C ILE A 475 8.25 -0.91 -17.29
N ASP A 476 8.95 -1.33 -16.23
CA ASP A 476 10.35 -0.90 -16.01
C ASP A 476 11.47 -1.77 -16.66
N ALA A 477 11.16 -2.79 -17.48
CA ALA A 477 12.17 -3.83 -17.79
C ALA A 477 12.70 -3.97 -19.23
N GLY A 478 12.18 -3.27 -20.24
CA GLY A 478 12.69 -3.43 -21.63
C GLY A 478 12.77 -4.90 -22.09
N ALA A 479 11.84 -5.73 -21.61
CA ALA A 479 11.93 -7.17 -21.63
C ALA A 479 11.37 -7.79 -22.92
N VAL A 480 11.83 -9.01 -23.21
CA VAL A 480 11.56 -9.76 -24.43
C VAL A 480 10.68 -10.95 -24.07
N ASP A 481 9.60 -11.14 -24.83
CA ASP A 481 8.76 -12.34 -24.88
C ASP A 481 9.45 -13.32 -25.86
N ILE A 482 10.24 -14.27 -25.34
CA ILE A 482 11.08 -15.17 -26.17
C ILE A 482 10.25 -16.31 -26.74
N ASP A 483 9.23 -16.77 -26.02
CA ASP A 483 8.43 -17.94 -26.40
C ASP A 483 7.14 -17.60 -27.18
N GLY A 484 6.78 -16.32 -27.22
CA GLY A 484 5.72 -15.74 -28.03
C GLY A 484 4.31 -15.99 -27.49
N ASP A 485 4.17 -16.25 -26.19
CA ASP A 485 2.89 -16.54 -25.55
C ASP A 485 2.09 -15.27 -25.16
N GLY A 486 2.72 -14.10 -25.27
CA GLY A 486 2.13 -12.80 -24.93
C GLY A 486 2.36 -12.35 -23.48
N ARG A 487 3.12 -13.10 -22.69
CA ARG A 487 3.66 -12.74 -21.37
C ARG A 487 5.15 -12.40 -21.51
N ILE A 488 5.66 -11.59 -20.59
CA ILE A 488 7.07 -11.22 -20.59
C ILE A 488 7.83 -12.24 -19.73
N ASP A 489 8.87 -12.90 -20.25
CA ASP A 489 9.62 -13.98 -19.57
C ASP A 489 10.14 -13.59 -18.17
N ALA A 490 10.47 -12.31 -17.95
CA ALA A 490 10.90 -11.80 -16.64
C ALA A 490 9.77 -11.82 -15.58
N CYS A 491 8.53 -12.03 -16.00
CA CYS A 491 7.31 -12.11 -15.19
C CYS A 491 6.80 -13.56 -15.03
N GLU A 492 7.51 -14.57 -15.55
CA GLU A 492 7.11 -15.97 -15.41
C GLU A 492 7.69 -16.60 -14.15
N TYR A 493 6.92 -16.57 -13.05
CA TYR A 493 7.12 -17.54 -11.98
C TYR A 493 6.47 -18.85 -12.41
N ALA A 494 7.26 -19.91 -12.49
CA ALA A 494 6.75 -21.25 -12.74
C ALA A 494 5.66 -21.60 -11.71
N THR A 495 4.40 -21.71 -12.12
CA THR A 495 3.32 -22.14 -11.21
C THR A 495 3.70 -23.49 -10.58
N GLY A 496 3.98 -23.52 -9.28
CA GLY A 496 4.46 -24.71 -8.57
C GLY A 496 5.96 -24.74 -8.23
N ASP A 497 6.74 -23.72 -8.58
CA ASP A 497 8.12 -23.52 -8.07
C ASP A 497 8.04 -22.84 -6.70
N LEU A 498 7.90 -23.66 -5.67
CA LEU A 498 7.66 -23.22 -4.30
C LEU A 498 8.94 -22.81 -3.58
N ASN A 499 10.10 -23.26 -4.07
CA ASN A 499 11.40 -22.88 -3.53
C ASN A 499 12.08 -21.74 -4.34
N LEU A 500 11.48 -21.33 -5.45
CA LEU A 500 11.92 -20.27 -6.35
C LEU A 500 13.33 -20.52 -6.91
N ASP A 501 13.65 -21.78 -7.20
CA ASP A 501 14.94 -22.17 -7.79
C ASP A 501 14.94 -22.13 -9.33
N GLY A 502 13.81 -21.76 -9.95
CA GLY A 502 13.61 -21.69 -11.39
C GLY A 502 13.16 -23.01 -12.00
N SER A 503 12.84 -24.03 -11.20
CA SER A 503 12.38 -25.33 -11.67
C SER A 503 11.32 -25.95 -10.76
N VAL A 504 10.24 -26.49 -11.35
CA VAL A 504 9.25 -27.26 -10.59
C VAL A 504 9.69 -28.71 -10.50
N GLY A 505 10.03 -29.16 -9.29
CA GLY A 505 10.56 -30.50 -9.08
C GLY A 505 10.39 -31.07 -7.68
N GLY A 506 11.31 -31.97 -7.33
CA GLY A 506 11.22 -32.75 -6.09
C GLY A 506 11.32 -31.92 -4.81
N ALA A 507 11.97 -30.75 -4.87
CA ALA A 507 12.08 -29.83 -3.74
C ALA A 507 10.74 -29.14 -3.47
N ASP A 508 10.04 -28.70 -4.52
CA ASP A 508 8.73 -28.07 -4.44
C ASP A 508 7.66 -29.04 -3.98
N LEU A 509 7.72 -30.28 -4.49
CA LEU A 509 6.86 -31.35 -4.00
C LEU A 509 7.04 -31.59 -2.50
N ALA A 510 8.27 -31.55 -2.00
CA ALA A 510 8.54 -31.72 -0.58
C ALA A 510 7.95 -30.57 0.25
N ILE A 511 8.04 -29.33 -0.25
CA ILE A 511 7.44 -28.15 0.38
C ILE A 511 5.92 -28.28 0.39
N MET A 512 5.28 -28.61 -0.75
CA MET A 512 3.84 -28.77 -0.83
C MET A 512 3.32 -29.87 0.10
N LEU A 513 3.99 -31.02 0.16
CA LEU A 513 3.62 -32.11 1.06
C LEU A 513 3.82 -31.73 2.54
N SER A 514 4.74 -30.83 2.86
CA SER A 514 4.90 -30.32 4.23
C SER A 514 3.75 -29.39 4.67
N LEU A 515 3.05 -28.80 3.70
CA LEU A 515 1.92 -27.90 3.89
C LEU A 515 0.57 -28.60 3.74
N TRP A 516 0.53 -29.92 3.58
CA TRP A 516 -0.69 -30.66 3.25
C TRP A 516 -1.81 -30.46 4.27
N GLY A 517 -2.97 -30.00 3.80
CA GLY A 517 -4.14 -29.69 4.63
C GLY A 517 -4.02 -28.38 5.41
N ALA A 518 -3.01 -27.54 5.13
CA ALA A 518 -2.95 -26.19 5.67
C ALA A 518 -4.05 -25.32 5.06
N GLU A 519 -4.77 -24.60 5.90
CA GLU A 519 -5.77 -23.61 5.48
C GLU A 519 -5.08 -22.25 5.24
N ASP A 520 -5.51 -21.51 4.23
CA ASP A 520 -5.02 -20.18 3.84
C ASP A 520 -3.50 -20.10 3.57
N SER A 521 -2.90 -21.18 3.05
CA SER A 521 -1.45 -21.25 2.79
C SER A 521 -1.08 -20.65 1.45
N ILE A 522 -0.61 -19.39 1.45
CA ILE A 522 -0.15 -18.68 0.23
C ILE A 522 0.97 -19.39 -0.57
N MET A 523 1.66 -20.37 0.05
CA MET A 523 2.76 -21.10 -0.60
C MET A 523 2.34 -22.45 -1.17
N GLY A 524 1.25 -23.06 -0.69
CA GLY A 524 0.84 -24.41 -1.09
C GLY A 524 -0.52 -24.47 -1.77
N ASP A 525 -1.33 -23.43 -1.63
CA ASP A 525 -2.66 -23.28 -2.21
C ASP A 525 -2.53 -22.61 -3.59
N LEU A 526 -2.32 -23.45 -4.61
CA LEU A 526 -2.09 -23.03 -5.99
C LEU A 526 -3.40 -22.76 -6.75
N ASP A 527 -4.54 -23.29 -6.31
CA ASP A 527 -5.86 -22.96 -6.88
C ASP A 527 -6.67 -21.93 -6.08
N ASN A 528 -6.13 -21.49 -4.94
CA ASN A 528 -6.65 -20.43 -4.09
C ASN A 528 -8.04 -20.77 -3.52
N ASP A 529 -8.29 -22.06 -3.26
CA ASP A 529 -9.53 -22.56 -2.64
C ASP A 529 -9.53 -22.48 -1.10
N GLY A 530 -8.39 -22.07 -0.54
CA GLY A 530 -8.14 -21.90 0.88
C GLY A 530 -7.55 -23.13 1.55
N VAL A 531 -7.24 -24.23 0.84
CA VAL A 531 -6.71 -25.47 1.44
C VAL A 531 -5.69 -26.16 0.55
N VAL A 532 -4.47 -26.39 1.07
CA VAL A 532 -3.47 -27.20 0.37
C VAL A 532 -3.92 -28.65 0.27
N SER A 533 -4.25 -29.09 -0.93
CA SER A 533 -4.96 -30.33 -1.20
C SER A 533 -4.42 -31.07 -2.43
N ALA A 534 -5.14 -32.12 -2.81
CA ALA A 534 -4.83 -32.86 -4.03
C ALA A 534 -5.02 -32.04 -5.31
N ALA A 535 -5.80 -30.95 -5.26
CA ALA A 535 -5.99 -30.06 -6.39
C ALA A 535 -4.71 -29.25 -6.67
N ASP A 536 -4.08 -28.72 -5.62
CA ASP A 536 -2.81 -28.00 -5.72
C ASP A 536 -1.67 -28.90 -6.18
N LEU A 537 -1.63 -30.14 -5.66
CA LEU A 537 -0.67 -31.12 -6.12
C LEU A 537 -0.82 -31.45 -7.60
N ALA A 538 -2.05 -31.46 -8.11
CA ALA A 538 -2.27 -31.66 -9.54
C ALA A 538 -1.72 -30.49 -10.36
N ILE A 539 -1.82 -29.26 -9.86
CA ILE A 539 -1.25 -28.06 -10.50
C ILE A 539 0.29 -28.11 -10.48
N LEU A 540 0.91 -28.40 -9.34
CA LEU A 540 2.36 -28.53 -9.23
C LEU A 540 2.91 -29.63 -10.16
N LEU A 541 2.26 -30.79 -10.20
CA LEU A 541 2.66 -31.89 -11.08
C LEU A 541 2.42 -31.60 -12.56
N ALA A 542 1.46 -30.74 -12.90
CA ALA A 542 1.23 -30.32 -14.29
C ALA A 542 2.37 -29.44 -14.82
N SER A 543 3.01 -28.67 -13.93
CA SER A 543 4.16 -27.80 -14.24
C SER A 543 5.52 -28.48 -14.11
N TRP A 544 5.56 -29.79 -13.87
CA TRP A 544 6.80 -30.52 -13.60
C TRP A 544 7.80 -30.43 -14.77
N ASN A 545 9.01 -29.94 -14.51
CA ASN A 545 10.07 -29.67 -15.50
C ASN A 545 9.71 -28.65 -16.61
N SER A 546 8.84 -27.65 -16.38
CA SER A 546 8.41 -26.72 -17.42
C SER A 546 9.47 -25.72 -17.93
N PHE A 547 10.71 -25.73 -17.43
CA PHE A 547 11.79 -24.78 -17.82
C PHE A 547 13.09 -25.50 -18.22
N GLY A 548 13.01 -26.38 -19.23
CA GLY A 548 14.14 -27.18 -19.75
C GLY A 548 14.72 -26.70 -21.06
#